data_AF-A0A968PTY8-F1
#
_entry.id   AF-A0A968PTY8-F1
#
_cell.length_a   1.000
_cell.length_b   1.000
_cell.length_c   1.000
_cell.angle_alpha   90.00
_cell.angle_beta   90.00
_cell.angle_gamma   90.00
#
_symmetry.space_group_name_H-M   'P 1'
#
loop_
_entity.id
_entity.type
_entity.pdbx_description
1 polymer ?
#
loop_
_entity_poly.entity_id
_entity_poly.type
_entity_poly.pdbx_seq_one_letter_code
_entity_poly.pdbx_strand_id
1 'polypeptide(L)'
;MIDSQAVKNTCTASAQSKGFCFYKSTNGIKRHLAVDTLGFPFFTHCTKANVSDDAGLIEMLTLNIDYFKSKPVNIPKITILLDHGYHIEHLIAALEQVYPQIMTKIRFKLSPKPSKQQKAAQGKAGFVPVAVRWVIERSNAWMERCKSLVKNFERTLSHATTKIDLCFVRLMLKRLAPPT
;
A
#
# COMPACT_ATOMS: atom_id res chain seq x y z
N MET A 1 0.57 -1.37 -7.53
CA MET A 1 -0.62 -1.74 -6.73
C MET A 1 -0.48 -1.12 -5.35
N ILE A 2 -1.57 -0.74 -4.71
CA ILE A 2 -1.51 -0.15 -3.36
C ILE A 2 -2.51 -0.84 -2.44
N ASP A 3 -2.07 -1.14 -1.23
CA ASP A 3 -2.88 -1.73 -0.16
C ASP A 3 -2.35 -1.26 1.20
N SER A 4 -3.21 -1.41 2.22
CA SER A 4 -2.90 -1.09 3.60
C SER A 4 -3.00 -2.32 4.51
N GLN A 5 -2.02 -2.48 5.39
CA GLN A 5 -2.00 -3.55 6.38
C GLN A 5 -1.93 -2.99 7.79
N ALA A 6 -2.91 -3.31 8.63
CA ALA A 6 -2.89 -2.95 10.04
C ALA A 6 -2.03 -3.95 10.85
N VAL A 7 -1.22 -3.44 11.76
CA VAL A 7 -0.26 -4.22 12.56
C VAL A 7 -0.35 -3.82 14.02
N LYS A 8 -0.22 -4.81 14.91
CA LYS A 8 -0.19 -4.57 16.35
C LYS A 8 1.11 -3.88 16.77
N ASN A 9 1.00 -2.91 17.67
CA ASN A 9 2.16 -2.31 18.34
C ASN A 9 2.66 -3.20 19.49
N THR A 10 3.93 -3.03 19.85
CA THR A 10 4.48 -3.47 21.15
C THR A 10 4.40 -2.34 22.19
N CYS A 11 4.83 -2.61 23.42
CA CYS A 11 4.85 -1.65 24.53
C CYS A 11 5.74 -0.41 24.29
N THR A 12 6.65 -0.48 23.32
CA THR A 12 7.58 0.60 22.96
C THR A 12 6.95 1.69 22.08
N ALA A 13 5.78 1.41 21.48
CA ALA A 13 5.12 2.38 20.62
C ALA A 13 4.60 3.58 21.42
N SER A 14 4.86 4.79 20.91
CA SER A 14 4.40 6.01 21.59
C SER A 14 2.88 6.15 21.51
N ALA A 15 2.30 6.89 22.47
CA ALA A 15 0.89 7.28 22.40
C ALA A 15 0.57 8.12 21.16
N GLN A 16 1.57 8.83 20.62
CA GLN A 16 1.45 9.65 19.42
C GLN A 16 1.48 8.85 18.12
N SER A 17 1.99 7.61 18.11
CA SER A 17 2.05 6.76 16.91
C SER A 17 1.01 5.65 16.89
N LYS A 18 0.38 5.33 18.03
CA LYS A 18 -0.67 4.30 18.12
C LYS A 18 -2.04 4.82 17.70
N GLY A 19 -2.85 3.94 17.12
CA GLY A 19 -4.28 4.13 16.86
C GLY A 19 -5.02 2.79 16.87
N PHE A 20 -6.34 2.82 16.74
CA PHE A 20 -7.16 1.60 16.68
C PHE A 20 -7.88 1.48 15.33
N CYS A 21 -7.67 0.36 14.64
CA CYS A 21 -8.42 0.00 13.44
C CYS A 21 -9.63 -0.84 13.86
N PHE A 22 -10.82 -0.28 13.75
CA PHE A 22 -12.07 -0.97 14.09
C PHE A 22 -12.34 -2.17 13.20
N TYR A 23 -12.13 -2.04 11.89
CA TYR A 23 -12.43 -3.10 10.93
C TYR A 23 -11.62 -4.39 11.19
N LYS A 24 -10.33 -4.26 11.56
CA LYS A 24 -9.43 -5.39 11.84
C LYS A 24 -9.23 -5.60 13.35
N SER A 25 -9.98 -4.91 14.21
CA SER A 25 -9.82 -4.90 15.68
C SER A 25 -8.36 -4.85 16.14
N THR A 26 -7.58 -3.96 15.53
CA THR A 26 -6.12 -3.93 15.69
C THR A 26 -5.67 -2.62 16.31
N ASN A 27 -5.04 -2.71 17.48
CA ASN A 27 -4.37 -1.59 18.12
C ASN A 27 -2.92 -1.48 17.64
N GLY A 28 -2.63 -0.49 16.81
CA GLY A 28 -1.27 -0.20 16.37
C GLY A 28 -1.19 0.81 15.23
N ILE A 29 -0.53 0.42 14.14
CA ILE A 29 -0.31 1.26 12.96
C ILE A 29 -0.89 0.62 11.70
N LYS A 30 -1.04 1.41 10.63
CA LYS A 30 -1.27 0.92 9.26
C LYS A 30 -0.02 1.15 8.43
N ARG A 31 0.40 0.12 7.72
CA ARG A 31 1.47 0.14 6.72
C ARG A 31 0.82 0.27 5.35
N HIS A 32 1.06 1.38 4.67
CA HIS A 32 0.65 1.60 3.28
C HIS A 32 1.82 1.24 2.39
N LEU A 33 1.56 0.37 1.43
CA LEU A 33 2.59 -0.14 0.53
C LEU A 33 2.15 0.06 -0.92
N ALA A 34 2.90 0.84 -1.68
CA ALA A 34 2.77 0.91 -3.13
C ALA A 34 3.84 0.04 -3.77
N VAL A 35 3.46 -1.03 -4.48
CA VAL A 35 4.41 -1.95 -5.12
C VAL A 35 4.34 -1.91 -6.65
N ASP A 36 5.46 -2.24 -7.29
CA ASP A 36 5.56 -2.51 -8.72
C ASP A 36 4.98 -3.90 -9.09
N THR A 37 5.15 -4.31 -10.35
CA THR A 37 4.69 -5.62 -10.85
C THR A 37 5.49 -6.80 -10.30
N LEU A 38 6.72 -6.57 -9.82
CA LEU A 38 7.58 -7.58 -9.20
C LEU A 38 7.34 -7.69 -7.68
N GLY A 39 6.58 -6.77 -7.09
CA GLY A 39 6.26 -6.70 -5.67
C GLY A 39 7.28 -5.89 -4.85
N PHE A 40 8.17 -5.14 -5.48
CA PHE A 40 9.07 -4.23 -4.78
C PHE A 40 8.39 -2.89 -4.50
N PRO A 41 8.63 -2.28 -3.33
CA PRO A 41 8.01 -1.02 -2.96
C PRO A 41 8.52 0.11 -3.84
N PHE A 42 7.58 0.91 -4.34
CA PHE A 42 7.81 2.20 -4.94
C PHE A 42 7.70 3.31 -3.88
N PHE A 43 6.65 3.24 -3.06
CA PHE A 43 6.44 4.12 -1.92
C PHE A 43 6.00 3.30 -0.71
N THR A 44 6.45 3.73 0.47
CA THR A 44 6.12 3.16 1.77
C THR A 44 5.69 4.30 2.67
N HIS A 45 4.63 4.07 3.46
CA HIS A 45 4.17 5.07 4.42
C HIS A 45 3.49 4.39 5.60
N CYS A 46 3.69 4.91 6.80
CA CYS A 46 3.06 4.40 8.00
C CYS A 46 2.18 5.48 8.63
N THR A 47 0.93 5.12 8.91
CA THR A 47 -0.01 5.98 9.64
C THR A 47 -0.45 5.31 10.94
N LYS A 48 -1.09 6.08 11.82
CA LYS A 48 -1.85 5.49 12.94
C LYS A 48 -2.94 4.57 12.40
N ALA A 49 -3.29 3.52 13.15
CA ALA A 49 -4.27 2.55 12.66
C ALA A 49 -5.72 3.06 12.54
N ASN A 50 -6.06 4.20 13.14
CA ASN A 50 -7.37 4.83 13.02
C ASN A 50 -7.53 5.71 11.76
N VAL A 51 -6.43 6.01 11.06
CA VAL A 51 -6.47 6.77 9.80
C VAL A 51 -7.12 5.89 8.73
N SER A 52 -8.00 6.46 7.91
CA SER A 52 -8.64 5.74 6.79
C SER A 52 -7.62 5.38 5.71
N ASP A 53 -7.94 4.36 4.91
CA ASP A 53 -7.04 3.91 3.85
C ASP A 53 -6.91 4.98 2.75
N ASP A 54 -8.00 5.68 2.44
CA ASP A 54 -7.98 6.83 1.52
C ASP A 54 -7.06 7.95 2.01
N ALA A 55 -7.17 8.34 3.29
CA ALA A 55 -6.34 9.40 3.86
C ALA A 55 -4.86 9.01 3.88
N GLY A 56 -4.54 7.75 4.22
CA GLY A 56 -3.18 7.24 4.18
C GLY A 56 -2.58 7.19 2.77
N LEU A 57 -3.39 6.84 1.77
CA LEU A 57 -3.00 6.88 0.36
C LEU A 57 -2.75 8.32 -0.12
N ILE A 58 -3.63 9.27 0.23
CA ILE A 58 -3.47 10.70 -0.10
C ILE A 58 -2.18 11.23 0.52
N GLU A 59 -1.93 10.95 1.80
CA GLU A 59 -0.71 11.38 2.49
C GLU A 59 0.54 10.80 1.83
N MET A 60 0.56 9.50 1.54
CA MET A 60 1.69 8.84 0.86
C MET A 60 1.99 9.45 -0.51
N LEU A 61 0.97 9.72 -1.34
CA LEU A 61 1.16 10.32 -2.65
C LEU A 61 1.55 11.80 -2.57
N THR A 62 1.03 12.53 -1.58
CA THR A 62 1.36 13.94 -1.31
C THR A 62 2.81 14.08 -0.88
N LEU A 63 3.29 13.23 0.03
CA LEU A 63 4.70 13.20 0.45
C LEU A 63 5.67 12.92 -0.70
N ASN A 64 5.20 12.18 -1.72
CA ASN A 64 5.99 11.83 -2.90
C ASN A 64 5.57 12.62 -4.15
N ILE A 65 4.95 13.80 -3.99
CA ILE A 65 4.38 14.54 -5.12
C ILE A 65 5.45 14.98 -6.13
N ASP A 66 6.65 15.29 -5.63
CA ASP A 66 7.76 15.76 -6.46
C ASP A 66 8.23 14.70 -7.46
N TYR A 67 8.07 13.41 -7.13
CA TYR A 67 8.28 12.33 -8.09
C TYR A 67 7.38 12.51 -9.31
N PHE A 68 6.09 12.82 -9.12
CA PHE A 68 5.15 13.00 -10.22
C PHE A 68 5.37 14.31 -10.99
N LYS A 69 5.76 15.38 -10.29
CA LYS A 69 6.11 16.67 -10.91
C LYS A 69 7.35 16.57 -11.81
N SER A 70 8.34 15.79 -11.39
CA SER A 70 9.59 15.60 -12.15
C SER A 70 9.41 14.87 -13.49
N LYS A 71 8.28 14.15 -13.67
CA LYS A 71 8.05 13.39 -14.89
C LYS A 71 7.62 14.29 -16.05
N PRO A 72 8.12 14.08 -17.28
CA PRO A 72 7.65 14.81 -18.45
C PRO A 72 6.18 14.50 -18.75
N VAL A 73 5.49 15.37 -19.49
CA VAL A 73 4.05 15.25 -19.77
C VAL A 73 3.72 14.09 -20.72
N ASN A 74 4.64 13.74 -21.62
CA ASN A 74 4.41 12.75 -22.68
C ASN A 74 4.69 11.29 -22.27
N ILE A 75 4.64 10.94 -20.98
CA ILE A 75 4.82 9.55 -20.55
C ILE A 75 3.47 8.83 -20.41
N PRO A 76 3.42 7.51 -20.61
CA PRO A 76 2.26 6.71 -20.26
C PRO A 76 1.87 6.90 -18.79
N LYS A 77 0.56 7.03 -18.54
CA LYS A 77 0.05 7.20 -17.17
C LYS A 77 0.40 5.99 -16.30
N ILE A 78 0.87 6.26 -15.08
CA ILE A 78 1.11 5.23 -14.08
C ILE A 78 -0.24 4.70 -13.61
N THR A 79 -0.50 3.41 -13.87
CA THR A 79 -1.74 2.77 -13.44
C THR A 79 -1.63 2.30 -12.00
N ILE A 80 -2.38 2.94 -11.10
CA ILE A 80 -2.48 2.58 -9.70
C ILE A 80 -3.69 1.66 -9.52
N LEU A 81 -3.40 0.39 -9.24
CA LEU A 81 -4.41 -0.61 -8.92
C LEU A 81 -4.78 -0.53 -7.44
N LEU A 82 -6.08 -0.35 -7.18
CA LEU A 82 -6.67 -0.23 -5.85
C LEU A 82 -7.74 -1.29 -5.60
N ASP A 83 -8.10 -1.44 -4.34
CA ASP A 83 -9.21 -2.26 -3.88
C ASP A 83 -10.52 -1.49 -3.82
N HIS A 84 -11.64 -2.22 -3.76
CA HIS A 84 -12.99 -1.64 -3.60
C HIS A 84 -13.21 -0.90 -2.29
N GLY A 85 -12.26 -0.98 -1.34
CA GLY A 85 -12.31 -0.18 -0.12
C GLY A 85 -11.90 1.29 -0.31
N TYR A 86 -11.34 1.63 -1.47
CA TYR A 86 -10.89 2.98 -1.79
C TYR A 86 -11.91 3.75 -2.62
N HIS A 87 -12.08 5.04 -2.32
CA HIS A 87 -13.07 5.90 -2.99
C HIS A 87 -12.39 6.82 -4.01
N ILE A 88 -12.41 6.43 -5.28
CA ILE A 88 -11.66 7.11 -6.36
C ILE A 88 -12.02 8.60 -6.48
N GLU A 89 -13.30 8.96 -6.43
CA GLU A 89 -13.75 10.35 -6.57
C GLU A 89 -13.16 11.24 -5.48
N HIS A 90 -13.17 10.75 -4.23
CA HIS A 90 -12.57 11.45 -3.09
C HIS A 90 -11.06 11.57 -3.23
N LEU A 91 -10.38 10.50 -3.65
CA LEU A 91 -8.93 10.51 -3.88
C LEU A 91 -8.51 11.52 -4.95
N ILE A 92 -9.25 11.57 -6.07
CA ILE A 92 -8.97 12.51 -7.17
C ILE A 92 -9.14 13.94 -6.67
N ALA A 93 -10.29 14.26 -6.07
CA ALA A 93 -10.56 15.59 -5.55
C ALA A 93 -9.47 16.06 -4.57
N ALA A 94 -9.04 15.19 -3.64
CA ALA A 94 -8.00 15.55 -2.67
C ALA A 94 -6.62 15.75 -3.33
N LEU A 95 -6.23 14.89 -4.28
CA LEU A 95 -4.92 14.98 -4.93
C LEU A 95 -4.83 16.17 -5.90
N GLU A 96 -5.93 16.54 -6.56
CA GLU A 96 -5.97 17.70 -7.47
C GLU A 96 -5.80 19.03 -6.71
N GLN A 97 -6.22 19.11 -5.45
CA GLN A 97 -5.93 20.28 -4.60
C GLN A 97 -4.42 20.44 -4.32
N VAL A 98 -3.69 19.32 -4.26
CA VAL A 98 -2.24 19.32 -4.03
C VAL A 98 -1.47 19.57 -5.32
N TYR A 99 -1.89 18.92 -6.41
CA TYR A 99 -1.29 19.07 -7.73
C TYR A 99 -2.36 18.92 -8.82
N PRO A 100 -2.85 20.04 -9.40
CA PRO A 100 -3.97 20.01 -10.34
C PRO A 100 -3.74 19.14 -11.58
N GLN A 101 -2.48 18.93 -11.98
CA GLN A 101 -2.15 18.11 -13.15
C GLN A 101 -1.86 16.63 -12.80
N ILE A 102 -2.11 16.19 -11.56
CA ILE A 102 -1.78 14.81 -11.13
C ILE A 102 -2.45 13.74 -12.01
N MET A 103 -3.69 13.97 -12.45
CA MET A 103 -4.45 13.03 -13.28
C MET A 103 -3.93 12.93 -14.72
N THR A 104 -3.01 13.82 -15.14
CA THR A 104 -2.25 13.65 -16.37
C THR A 104 -1.17 12.57 -16.23
N LYS A 105 -0.70 12.30 -15.00
CA LYS A 105 0.41 11.39 -14.67
C LYS A 105 -0.05 10.03 -14.19
N ILE A 106 -1.16 9.97 -13.45
CA ILE A 106 -1.66 8.73 -12.84
C ILE A 106 -3.06 8.36 -13.33
N ARG A 107 -3.40 7.08 -13.21
CA ARG A 107 -4.75 6.55 -13.44
C ARG A 107 -5.07 5.54 -12.35
N PHE A 108 -6.19 5.73 -11.64
CA PHE A 108 -6.70 4.72 -10.72
C PHE A 108 -7.50 3.66 -11.47
N LYS A 109 -7.36 2.40 -11.05
CA LYS A 109 -8.18 1.28 -11.53
C LYS A 109 -8.52 0.37 -10.36
N LEU A 110 -9.81 0.14 -10.14
CA LEU A 110 -10.28 -0.82 -9.15
C LEU A 110 -10.04 -2.25 -9.64
N SER A 111 -9.59 -3.09 -8.73
CA SER A 111 -9.48 -4.54 -8.96
C SER A 111 -10.87 -5.11 -9.25
N PRO A 112 -11.08 -5.92 -10.29
CA PRO A 112 -12.39 -6.48 -10.58
C PRO A 112 -12.85 -7.40 -9.43
N LYS A 113 -14.06 -7.17 -8.91
CA LYS A 113 -14.70 -8.04 -7.93
C LYS A 113 -15.96 -8.63 -8.56
N PRO A 114 -15.86 -9.79 -9.23
CA PRO A 114 -17.01 -10.37 -9.93
C PRO A 114 -18.13 -10.69 -8.94
N SER A 115 -19.33 -10.22 -9.23
CA SER A 115 -20.52 -10.47 -8.41
C SER A 115 -20.92 -11.96 -8.45
N LYS A 116 -21.76 -12.41 -7.51
CA LYS A 116 -22.24 -13.81 -7.50
C LYS A 116 -22.93 -14.19 -8.82
N GLN A 117 -23.71 -13.28 -9.40
CA GLN A 117 -24.38 -13.47 -10.68
C GLN A 117 -23.39 -13.58 -11.84
N GLN A 118 -22.37 -12.71 -11.88
CA GLN A 118 -21.32 -12.76 -12.91
C GLN A 118 -20.50 -14.04 -12.82
N LYS A 119 -20.24 -14.53 -11.60
CA LYS A 119 -19.56 -15.82 -11.37
C LYS A 119 -20.40 -16.99 -11.88
N ALA A 120 -21.70 -17.00 -11.57
CA ALA A 120 -22.64 -18.02 -12.03
C ALA A 120 -22.74 -18.04 -13.57
N ALA A 121 -22.82 -16.86 -14.21
CA ALA A 121 -22.84 -16.74 -15.67
C ALA A 121 -21.54 -17.25 -16.35
N GLN A 122 -20.40 -17.19 -15.65
CA GLN A 122 -19.13 -17.75 -16.12
C GLN A 122 -18.93 -19.23 -15.73
N GLY A 123 -19.93 -19.87 -15.11
CA GLY A 123 -19.81 -21.24 -14.60
C GLY A 123 -18.77 -21.41 -13.48
N LYS A 124 -18.30 -20.30 -12.88
CA LYS A 124 -17.27 -20.33 -11.83
C LYS A 124 -17.93 -20.31 -10.46
N ALA A 125 -17.70 -21.36 -9.67
CA ALA A 125 -18.07 -21.39 -8.26
C ALA A 125 -16.85 -21.02 -7.39
N GLY A 126 -17.10 -20.34 -6.26
CA GLY A 126 -16.07 -20.05 -5.26
C GLY A 126 -15.17 -18.83 -5.54
N PHE A 127 -13.92 -18.93 -5.10
CA PHE A 127 -12.92 -17.86 -5.22
C PHE A 127 -12.38 -17.81 -6.65
N VAL A 128 -12.48 -16.64 -7.28
CA VAL A 128 -11.93 -16.39 -8.63
C VAL A 128 -10.69 -15.53 -8.46
N PRO A 129 -9.48 -16.06 -8.74
CA PRO A 129 -8.25 -15.28 -8.64
C PRO A 129 -8.32 -14.05 -9.55
N VAL A 130 -8.13 -12.88 -8.97
CA VAL A 130 -7.98 -11.64 -9.72
C VAL A 130 -6.53 -11.52 -10.16
N ALA A 131 -6.32 -11.31 -11.46
CA ALA A 131 -5.00 -11.12 -12.02
C ALA A 131 -4.24 -10.02 -11.25
N VAL A 132 -2.95 -10.25 -11.02
CA VAL A 132 -1.99 -9.40 -10.28
C VAL A 132 -2.29 -9.10 -8.80
N ARG A 133 -3.50 -9.33 -8.27
CA ARG A 133 -3.83 -9.05 -6.85
C ARG A 133 -2.88 -9.72 -5.85
N TRP A 134 -2.41 -10.91 -6.17
CA TRP A 134 -1.50 -11.69 -5.33
C TRP A 134 -0.12 -11.04 -5.12
N VAL A 135 0.29 -10.09 -5.97
CA VAL A 135 1.63 -9.48 -5.91
C VAL A 135 1.82 -8.70 -4.61
N ILE A 136 0.85 -7.85 -4.24
CA ILE A 136 0.95 -7.04 -3.02
C ILE A 136 0.81 -7.90 -1.76
N GLU A 137 -0.05 -8.92 -1.79
CA GLU A 137 -0.20 -9.87 -0.69
C GLU A 137 1.09 -10.66 -0.46
N ARG A 138 1.79 -11.03 -1.53
CA ARG A 138 3.12 -11.64 -1.44
C ARG A 138 4.15 -10.67 -0.85
N SER A 139 4.12 -9.39 -1.22
CA SER A 139 4.99 -8.37 -0.64
C SER A 139 4.74 -8.19 0.86
N ASN A 140 3.46 -8.19 1.28
CA ASN A 140 3.08 -8.24 2.69
C ASN A 140 3.62 -9.50 3.37
N ALA A 141 3.53 -10.66 2.73
CA ALA A 141 4.09 -11.90 3.27
C ALA A 141 5.63 -11.85 3.41
N TRP A 142 6.35 -11.13 2.55
CA TRP A 142 7.79 -10.89 2.74
C TRP A 142 8.07 -10.03 3.97
N MET A 143 7.25 -9.00 4.24
CA MET A 143 7.35 -8.23 5.47
C MET A 143 7.07 -9.10 6.71
N GLU A 144 6.06 -9.97 6.67
CA GLU A 144 5.76 -10.90 7.78
C GLU A 144 6.89 -11.91 8.04
N ARG A 145 7.64 -12.32 7.01
CA ARG A 145 8.85 -13.15 7.18
C ARG A 145 10.01 -12.40 7.83
N CYS A 146 10.00 -11.06 7.77
CA CYS A 146 10.96 -10.24 8.47
C CYS A 146 10.53 -10.11 9.94
N LYS A 147 11.20 -10.86 10.84
CA LYS A 147 10.82 -10.93 12.27
C LYS A 147 10.68 -9.57 12.95
N SER A 148 11.44 -8.56 12.51
CA SER A 148 11.36 -7.19 13.03
C SER A 148 10.09 -6.44 12.62
N LEU A 149 9.29 -6.96 11.70
CA LEU A 149 8.07 -6.34 11.17
C LEU A 149 6.79 -7.12 11.51
N VAL A 150 6.89 -8.27 12.20
CA VAL A 150 5.71 -9.05 12.65
C VAL A 150 4.79 -8.24 13.58
N LYS A 151 5.39 -7.32 14.33
CA LYS A 151 4.72 -6.25 15.08
C LYS A 151 5.44 -4.95 14.79
N ASN A 152 4.78 -3.84 15.07
CA ASN A 152 5.49 -2.56 15.10
C ASN A 152 6.21 -2.41 16.45
N PHE A 153 7.53 -2.50 16.41
CA PHE A 153 8.42 -2.27 17.55
C PHE A 153 8.85 -0.80 17.67
N GLU A 154 8.61 0.00 16.63
CA GLU A 154 9.14 1.34 16.52
C GLU A 154 8.30 2.36 17.28
N ARG A 155 8.99 3.31 17.91
CA ARG A 155 8.36 4.38 18.69
C ARG A 155 7.67 5.42 17.81
N THR A 156 8.28 5.76 16.66
CA THR A 156 7.81 6.77 15.71
C THR A 156 7.41 6.13 14.37
N LEU A 157 6.49 6.77 13.64
CA LEU A 157 6.04 6.27 12.34
C LEU A 157 7.15 6.33 11.28
N SER A 158 8.00 7.37 11.31
CA SER A 158 9.16 7.48 10.42
C SER A 158 10.12 6.29 10.56
N HIS A 159 10.43 5.86 11.80
CA HIS A 159 11.26 4.68 12.01
C HIS A 159 10.55 3.41 11.54
N ALA A 160 9.24 3.29 11.76
CA ALA A 160 8.45 2.16 11.26
C ALA A 160 8.52 2.05 9.73
N THR A 161 8.36 3.17 9.01
CA THR A 161 8.52 3.23 7.55
C THR A 161 9.95 2.82 7.13
N THR A 162 10.97 3.37 7.80
CA THR A 162 12.38 3.04 7.52
C THR A 162 12.67 1.54 7.69
N LYS A 163 12.05 0.87 8.67
CA LYS A 163 12.19 -0.59 8.84
C LYS A 163 11.58 -1.39 7.69
N ILE A 164 10.49 -0.90 7.09
CA ILE A 164 9.91 -1.50 5.89
C ILE A 164 10.91 -1.37 4.73
N ASP A 165 11.47 -0.19 4.52
CA ASP A 165 12.45 0.05 3.47
C ASP A 165 13.67 -0.86 3.62
N LEU A 166 14.22 -0.95 4.83
CA LEU A 166 15.36 -1.82 5.14
C LEU A 166 15.04 -3.31 4.88
N CYS A 167 13.81 -3.75 5.15
CA CYS A 167 13.36 -5.10 4.85
C CYS A 167 13.44 -5.38 3.34
N PHE A 168 12.94 -4.46 2.51
CA PHE A 168 12.97 -4.63 1.06
C PHE A 168 14.37 -4.46 0.47
N VAL A 169 15.20 -3.55 1.00
CA VAL A 169 16.62 -3.43 0.62
C VAL A 169 17.35 -4.75 0.87
N ARG A 170 17.18 -5.34 2.06
CA ARG A 170 17.76 -6.66 2.39
C ARG A 170 17.26 -7.75 1.43
N LEU A 171 15.98 -7.73 1.06
CA LEU A 171 15.41 -8.68 0.11
C LEU A 171 16.01 -8.52 -1.29
N MET A 172 16.16 -7.28 -1.77
CA MET A 172 16.76 -6.98 -3.07
C MET A 172 18.22 -7.42 -3.12
N LEU A 173 19.01 -7.10 -2.10
CA LEU A 173 20.42 -7.51 -2.00
C LEU A 173 20.57 -9.03 -2.06
N LYS A 174 19.72 -9.78 -1.35
CA LYS A 174 19.73 -11.25 -1.39
C LYS A 174 19.40 -11.84 -2.76
N ARG A 175 18.64 -11.13 -3.60
CA ARG A 175 18.28 -11.56 -4.95
C ARG A 175 19.33 -11.20 -5.99
N LEU A 176 20.09 -10.14 -5.74
CA LEU A 176 21.21 -9.73 -6.59
C LEU A 176 22.47 -10.55 -6.34
N ALA A 177 22.67 -11.01 -5.10
CA ALA A 177 23.80 -11.87 -4.76
C ALA A 177 23.65 -13.24 -5.46
N PRO A 178 24.76 -13.82 -5.98
CA PRO A 178 24.75 -15.16 -6.52
C PRO A 178 24.34 -16.17 -5.42
N PRO A 179 23.65 -17.27 -5.79
CA PRO A 179 23.30 -18.30 -4.83
C PRO A 179 24.60 -18.89 -4.25
N THR A 180 24.74 -18.75 -2.93
CA THR A 180 25.79 -19.41 -2.12
C THR A 180 25.47 -20.88 -1.92
#